data_AF-B8C6T2-F1
#
_entry.id   AF-B8C6T2-F1
#
_cell.length_a   1.000
_cell.length_b   1.000
_cell.length_c   1.000
_cell.angle_alpha   90.00
_cell.angle_beta   90.00
_cell.angle_gamma   90.00
#
_symmetry.space_group_name_H-M   'P 1'
#
loop_
_entity.id
_entity.type
_entity.pdbx_description
1 polymer ?
#
loop_
_entity_poly.entity_id
_entity_poly.type
_entity_poly.pdbx_seq_one_letter_code
_entity_poly.pdbx_strand_id
1 'polypeptide(L)'
;MEEFVKYGLKKPKSDTCKARAYNALWGTKHYPCHFYFNYQFHLEGLPQNAKILVIRNEHLINDWNGVEEFIGGKKDIIPPNQTLAVMNKSQKDESDKYLSDESKQIVCRELCNEIVNYKKILKRALNLNKDDLRETLEELRQQCPEYADVKEGECPFPMPDIAEKLVNSRGYEFVVMEGSYSHNAKTLETEMHVEKKIEDTSVGEDEGDDDGYQLPPYNH
;
A
#
# COMPACT_ATOMS: atom_id res chain seq x y z
N MET A 1 -9.73 11.07 12.97
CA MET A 1 -8.41 10.49 12.57
C MET A 1 -7.39 10.45 13.72
N GLU A 2 -7.28 11.51 14.52
CA GLU A 2 -6.38 11.60 15.68
C GLU A 2 -6.50 10.42 16.66
N GLU A 3 -7.73 9.99 16.96
CA GLU A 3 -7.99 8.83 17.82
C GLU A 3 -7.44 7.52 17.25
N PHE A 4 -7.48 7.34 15.93
CA PHE A 4 -6.91 6.16 15.28
C PHE A 4 -5.40 6.10 15.50
N VAL A 5 -4.71 7.24 15.38
CA VAL A 5 -3.26 7.28 15.61
C VAL A 5 -2.95 7.07 17.09
N LYS A 6 -3.60 7.82 17.98
CA LYS A 6 -3.33 7.76 19.43
C LYS A 6 -3.71 6.43 20.07
N TYR A 7 -4.81 5.80 19.65
CA TYR A 7 -5.30 4.58 20.27
C TYR A 7 -5.06 3.33 19.41
N GLY A 8 -5.11 3.46 18.08
CA GLY A 8 -4.82 2.35 17.16
C GLY A 8 -3.32 2.04 17.05
N LEU A 9 -2.47 3.07 17.05
CA LEU A 9 -1.02 2.91 16.88
C LEU A 9 -0.21 3.04 18.18
N LYS A 10 -0.77 3.62 19.26
CA LYS A 10 -0.03 3.88 20.53
C LYS A 10 -0.47 3.06 21.76
N LYS A 11 -1.77 2.86 22.11
CA LYS A 11 -2.22 2.21 23.40
C LYS A 11 -3.73 1.74 23.42
N PRO A 12 -4.16 0.78 24.30
CA PRO A 12 -5.14 -0.30 24.02
C PRO A 12 -6.63 0.06 24.04
N LYS A 13 -7.35 -0.29 22.96
CA LYS A 13 -8.81 -0.54 22.99
C LYS A 13 -9.17 -2.01 22.67
N SER A 14 -8.36 -2.74 21.89
CA SER A 14 -8.30 -4.21 21.82
C SER A 14 -7.08 -4.62 20.96
N ASP A 15 -6.54 -5.84 21.13
CA ASP A 15 -5.40 -6.31 20.33
C ASP A 15 -5.77 -6.46 18.84
N THR A 16 -7.02 -6.81 18.55
CA THR A 16 -7.53 -6.96 17.18
C THR A 16 -7.53 -5.64 16.40
N CYS A 17 -8.01 -4.54 17.00
CA CYS A 17 -8.05 -3.24 16.31
C CYS A 17 -6.65 -2.68 16.05
N LYS A 18 -5.71 -2.89 16.99
CA LYS A 18 -4.30 -2.54 16.79
C LYS A 18 -3.67 -3.34 15.67
N ALA A 19 -3.87 -4.65 15.68
CA ALA A 19 -3.37 -5.52 14.63
C ALA A 19 -3.91 -5.07 13.28
N ARG A 20 -5.21 -4.77 13.17
CA ARG A 20 -5.82 -4.25 11.94
C ARG A 20 -5.20 -2.92 11.50
N ALA A 21 -5.05 -1.95 12.41
CA ALA A 21 -4.45 -0.65 12.10
C ALA A 21 -3.00 -0.77 11.61
N TYR A 22 -2.19 -1.57 12.30
CA TYR A 22 -0.80 -1.81 11.95
C TYR A 22 -0.65 -2.53 10.60
N ASN A 23 -1.39 -3.61 10.43
CA ASN A 23 -1.40 -4.38 9.19
C ASN A 23 -1.96 -3.58 7.99
N ALA A 24 -2.85 -2.61 8.22
CA ALA A 24 -3.33 -1.69 7.19
C ALA A 24 -2.26 -0.70 6.75
N LEU A 25 -1.43 -0.18 7.68
CA LEU A 25 -0.32 0.71 7.32
C LEU A 25 0.78 -0.05 6.57
N TRP A 26 1.03 -1.30 6.95
CA TRP A 26 2.10 -2.12 6.40
C TRP A 26 1.64 -2.98 5.21
N GLY A 27 0.33 -3.01 4.95
CA GLY A 27 -0.30 -3.87 3.95
C GLY A 27 -0.09 -5.37 4.20
N THR A 28 0.22 -5.83 5.41
CA THR A 28 0.62 -7.23 5.66
C THR A 28 -0.55 -8.19 5.79
N LYS A 29 -1.77 -7.69 6.05
CA LYS A 29 -2.99 -8.51 6.04
C LYS A 29 -4.08 -7.89 5.20
N HIS A 30 -4.85 -8.75 4.55
CA HIS A 30 -5.95 -8.34 3.71
C HIS A 30 -7.18 -8.04 4.58
N TYR A 31 -7.49 -6.76 4.72
CA TYR A 31 -8.76 -6.27 5.25
C TYR A 31 -9.46 -5.52 4.09
N PRO A 32 -9.54 -4.17 4.01
CA PRO A 32 -9.89 -3.52 2.75
C PRO A 32 -8.76 -3.61 1.72
N CYS A 33 -9.11 -3.81 0.45
CA CYS A 33 -8.17 -3.78 -0.68
C CYS A 33 -7.31 -2.50 -0.68
N HIS A 34 -7.92 -1.34 -0.35
CA HIS A 34 -7.26 -0.04 -0.34
C HIS A 34 -6.08 0.09 0.63
N PHE A 35 -6.01 -0.75 1.67
CA PHE A 35 -4.90 -0.74 2.63
C PHE A 35 -3.95 -1.92 2.44
N TYR A 36 -4.34 -2.91 1.63
CA TYR A 36 -3.53 -4.10 1.38
C TYR A 36 -2.55 -3.90 0.23
N PHE A 37 -2.98 -3.25 -0.86
CA PHE A 37 -2.16 -2.95 -2.04
C PHE A 37 -1.49 -1.58 -1.91
N ASN A 38 -0.39 -1.53 -1.16
CA ASN A 38 0.38 -0.32 -0.87
C ASN A 38 1.42 0.01 -1.97
N TYR A 39 2.19 1.09 -1.81
CA TYR A 39 3.18 1.51 -2.82
C TYR A 39 4.26 0.47 -3.05
N GLN A 40 4.68 -0.27 -2.01
CA GLN A 40 5.60 -1.41 -2.19
C GLN A 40 5.05 -2.41 -3.21
N PHE A 41 3.79 -2.85 -3.05
CA PHE A 41 3.16 -3.80 -3.96
C PHE A 41 3.10 -3.29 -5.40
N HIS A 42 2.77 -2.01 -5.59
CA HIS A 42 2.73 -1.43 -6.93
C HIS A 42 4.13 -1.32 -7.53
N LEU A 43 5.13 -0.89 -6.75
CA LEU A 43 6.50 -0.72 -7.21
C LEU A 43 7.17 -2.04 -7.61
N GLU A 44 7.01 -3.10 -6.82
CA GLU A 44 7.48 -4.47 -7.13
C GLU A 44 6.80 -5.04 -8.39
N GLY A 45 5.61 -4.53 -8.69
CA GLY A 45 4.84 -4.87 -9.88
C GLY A 45 5.31 -4.18 -11.16
N LEU A 46 6.18 -3.18 -11.07
CA LEU A 46 6.60 -2.39 -12.22
C LEU A 46 7.86 -3.01 -12.86
N PRO A 47 7.82 -3.39 -14.15
CA PRO A 47 9.03 -3.76 -14.88
C PRO A 47 10.10 -2.68 -14.77
N GLN A 48 11.38 -3.06 -14.72
CA GLN A 48 12.49 -2.12 -14.48
C GLN A 48 12.52 -0.96 -15.49
N ASN A 49 12.16 -1.23 -16.74
CA ASN A 49 12.11 -0.26 -17.83
C ASN A 49 10.70 0.27 -18.14
N ALA A 50 9.71 -0.01 -17.28
CA ALA A 50 8.36 0.46 -17.50
C ALA A 50 8.32 1.99 -17.44
N LYS A 51 7.68 2.57 -18.46
CA LYS A 51 7.29 3.96 -18.53
C LYS A 51 6.02 4.13 -17.71
N ILE A 52 6.08 4.91 -16.64
CA ILE A 52 4.92 5.13 -15.77
C ILE A 52 4.50 6.59 -15.78
N LEU A 53 3.21 6.80 -15.65
CA LEU A 53 2.59 8.10 -15.42
C LEU A 53 1.99 8.07 -14.01
N VAL A 54 2.08 9.18 -13.29
CA VAL A 54 1.64 9.27 -11.90
C VAL A 54 0.70 10.45 -11.74
N ILE A 55 -0.35 10.23 -10.96
CA ILE A 55 -1.29 11.26 -10.53
C ILE A 55 -1.24 11.31 -9.00
N ARG A 56 -0.92 12.49 -8.44
CA ARG A 56 -0.91 12.78 -7.01
C ARG A 56 -2.24 13.40 -6.61
N ASN A 57 -2.77 13.03 -5.45
CA ASN A 57 -4.06 13.54 -4.98
C ASN A 57 -4.00 15.05 -4.70
N GLU A 58 -2.87 15.52 -4.19
CA GLU A 58 -2.60 16.91 -3.83
C GLU A 58 -2.47 17.81 -5.07
N HIS A 59 -2.10 17.22 -6.21
CA HIS A 59 -1.82 17.91 -7.48
C HIS A 59 -2.69 17.39 -8.63
N LEU A 60 -3.89 16.87 -8.31
CA LEU A 60 -4.72 16.07 -9.21
C LEU A 60 -4.99 16.75 -10.57
N ILE A 61 -5.30 18.05 -10.57
CA ILE A 61 -5.60 18.80 -11.80
C ILE A 61 -4.36 18.92 -12.69
N ASN A 62 -3.23 19.31 -12.09
CA ASN A 62 -1.97 19.51 -12.81
C ASN A 62 -1.47 18.18 -13.37
N ASP A 63 -1.48 17.13 -12.56
CA ASP A 63 -1.02 15.81 -12.98
C ASP A 63 -1.93 15.20 -14.04
N TRP A 64 -3.26 15.37 -13.93
CA TRP A 64 -4.22 14.92 -14.95
C TRP A 64 -3.97 15.61 -16.29
N ASN A 65 -3.84 16.95 -16.30
CA ASN A 65 -3.54 17.69 -17.51
C ASN A 65 -2.18 17.27 -18.10
N GLY A 66 -1.18 17.01 -17.26
CA GLY A 66 0.13 16.52 -17.68
C GLY A 66 0.04 15.13 -18.31
N VAL A 67 -0.78 14.22 -17.76
CA VAL A 67 -1.04 12.89 -18.34
C VAL A 67 -1.72 13.02 -19.70
N GLU A 68 -2.78 13.83 -19.79
CA GLU A 68 -3.52 14.04 -21.03
C GLU A 68 -2.63 14.61 -22.14
N GLU A 69 -1.82 15.63 -21.84
CA GLU A 69 -0.84 16.16 -22.79
C GLU A 69 0.19 15.10 -23.20
N PHE A 70 0.68 14.29 -22.26
CA PHE A 70 1.68 13.26 -22.51
C PHE A 70 1.19 12.17 -23.48
N ILE A 71 -0.08 11.78 -23.39
CA ILE A 71 -0.69 10.76 -24.27
C ILE A 71 -1.17 11.33 -25.62
N GLY A 72 -0.88 12.60 -25.93
CA GLY A 72 -1.27 13.27 -27.17
C GLY A 72 -2.65 13.91 -27.13
N GLY A 73 -3.23 14.06 -25.93
CA GLY A 73 -4.45 14.79 -25.68
C GLY A 73 -4.25 16.31 -25.66
N LYS A 74 -5.30 17.02 -25.24
CA LYS A 74 -5.30 18.48 -25.17
C LYS A 74 -4.68 18.95 -23.85
N LYS A 75 -3.86 20.00 -23.92
CA LYS A 75 -3.36 20.69 -22.72
C LYS A 75 -4.50 21.43 -22.00
N ASP A 76 -4.43 21.48 -20.68
CA ASP A 76 -5.35 22.24 -19.82
C ASP A 76 -6.84 21.91 -20.06
N ILE A 77 -7.17 20.62 -20.18
CA ILE A 77 -8.57 20.16 -20.29
C ILE A 77 -9.35 20.60 -19.05
N ILE A 78 -8.72 20.51 -17.89
CA ILE A 78 -9.27 21.00 -16.62
C ILE A 78 -8.53 22.30 -16.30
N PRO A 79 -9.21 23.46 -16.26
CA PRO A 79 -8.60 24.70 -15.84
C PRO A 79 -8.00 24.61 -14.43
N PRO A 80 -6.84 25.23 -14.16
CA PRO A 80 -6.13 25.11 -12.88
C PRO A 80 -6.94 25.60 -11.67
N ASN A 81 -7.95 26.44 -11.89
CA ASN A 81 -8.82 26.99 -10.83
C ASN A 81 -10.16 26.25 -10.70
N GLN A 82 -10.34 25.13 -11.39
CA GLN A 82 -11.59 24.37 -11.30
C GLN A 82 -11.59 23.49 -10.06
N THR A 83 -12.62 23.61 -9.22
CA THR A 83 -12.81 22.67 -8.11
C THR A 83 -13.38 21.36 -8.64
N LEU A 84 -12.68 20.25 -8.41
CA LEU A 84 -13.20 18.92 -8.70
C LEU A 84 -14.27 18.54 -7.66
N ALA A 85 -15.32 17.85 -8.12
CA ALA A 85 -16.37 17.38 -7.23
C ALA A 85 -15.81 16.34 -6.24
N VAL A 86 -15.84 16.66 -4.95
CA VAL A 86 -15.39 15.74 -3.90
C VAL A 86 -16.52 14.76 -3.56
N MET A 87 -16.43 13.53 -4.05
CA MET A 87 -17.37 12.46 -3.72
C MET A 87 -16.93 11.72 -2.45
N ASN A 88 -17.10 12.34 -1.28
CA ASN A 88 -16.91 11.62 -0.01
C ASN A 88 -18.17 10.83 0.34
N LYS A 89 -18.02 9.54 0.67
CA LYS A 89 -19.11 8.66 1.14
C LYS A 89 -19.76 9.16 2.44
N SER A 90 -19.07 10.00 3.20
CA SER A 90 -19.55 10.64 4.43
C SER A 90 -19.06 12.09 4.56
N GLN A 91 -19.86 12.95 5.20
CA GLN A 91 -19.38 14.25 5.66
C GLN A 91 -18.30 14.01 6.72
N LYS A 92 -17.10 14.53 6.47
CA LYS A 92 -16.00 14.51 7.44
C LYS A 92 -16.04 15.81 8.23
N ASP A 93 -15.96 15.73 9.55
CA ASP A 93 -15.78 16.90 10.38
C ASP A 93 -14.43 17.57 10.09
N GLU A 94 -14.34 18.89 10.24
CA GLU A 94 -13.07 19.61 10.08
C GLU A 94 -11.99 19.06 11.03
N SER A 95 -12.38 18.63 12.22
CA SER A 95 -11.48 18.00 13.19
C SER A 95 -10.88 16.67 12.72
N ASP A 96 -11.53 15.96 11.79
CA ASP A 96 -11.01 14.70 11.24
C ASP A 96 -9.90 14.90 10.20
N LYS A 97 -9.73 16.13 9.71
CA LYS A 97 -8.72 16.48 8.69
C LYS A 97 -7.36 16.77 9.29
N TYR A 98 -7.26 16.98 10.61
CA TYR A 98 -6.03 17.41 11.26
C TYR A 98 -5.52 16.35 12.24
N LEU A 99 -4.21 16.10 12.17
CA LEU A 99 -3.46 15.31 13.14
C LEU A 99 -2.56 16.25 13.95
N SER A 100 -2.40 15.97 15.25
CA SER A 100 -1.39 16.66 16.05
C SER A 100 0.03 16.33 15.57
N ASP A 101 1.01 17.19 15.83
CA ASP A 101 2.39 16.95 15.42
C ASP A 101 2.95 15.63 15.97
N GLU A 102 2.58 15.27 17.20
CA GLU A 102 2.93 13.99 17.80
C GLU A 102 2.32 12.81 17.02
N SER A 103 1.05 12.90 16.65
CA SER A 103 0.39 11.88 15.81
C SER A 103 1.01 11.80 14.42
N LYS A 104 1.34 12.94 13.80
CA LYS A 104 2.03 12.98 12.51
C LYS A 104 3.37 12.26 12.59
N GLN A 105 4.18 12.51 13.61
CA GLN A 105 5.47 11.82 13.80
C GLN A 105 5.30 10.31 13.88
N ILE A 106 4.29 9.82 14.61
CA ILE A 106 3.99 8.39 14.69
C ILE A 106 3.65 7.85 13.30
N VAL A 107 2.73 8.50 12.58
CA VAL A 107 2.32 8.07 11.24
C VAL A 107 3.51 8.08 10.26
N CYS A 108 4.31 9.15 10.24
CA CYS A 108 5.49 9.26 9.38
C CYS A 108 6.52 8.15 9.67
N ARG A 109 6.71 7.80 10.95
CA ARG A 109 7.58 6.68 11.34
C ARG A 109 7.07 5.34 10.80
N GLU A 110 5.78 5.05 11.00
CA GLU A 110 5.17 3.80 10.53
C GLU A 110 5.11 3.73 9.00
N LEU A 111 4.95 4.85 8.31
CA LEU A 111 4.92 4.95 6.85
C LEU A 111 6.31 5.11 6.22
N CYS A 112 7.40 5.04 6.97
CA CYS A 112 8.74 5.33 6.44
C CYS A 112 9.07 4.55 5.15
N ASN A 113 8.84 3.24 5.14
CA ASN A 113 9.10 2.39 3.97
C ASN A 113 8.21 2.77 2.78
N GLU A 114 6.95 3.13 3.04
CA GLU A 114 6.01 3.58 2.02
C GLU A 114 6.39 4.96 1.46
N ILE A 115 6.88 5.87 2.30
CA ILE A 115 7.45 7.16 1.87
C ILE A 115 8.66 6.93 0.94
N VAL A 116 9.54 5.99 1.28
CA VAL A 116 10.68 5.63 0.42
C VAL A 116 10.19 5.09 -0.93
N ASN A 117 9.21 4.17 -0.93
CA ASN A 117 8.65 3.60 -2.15
C ASN A 117 7.92 4.64 -3.01
N TYR A 118 7.14 5.53 -2.39
CA TYR A 118 6.48 6.65 -3.05
C TYR A 118 7.50 7.55 -3.77
N LYS A 119 8.59 7.94 -3.10
CA LYS A 119 9.68 8.72 -3.72
C LYS A 119 10.32 7.99 -4.91
N LYS A 120 10.46 6.65 -4.86
CA LYS A 120 10.97 5.86 -5.98
C LYS A 120 9.99 5.88 -7.17
N ILE A 121 8.69 5.79 -6.92
CA ILE A 121 7.64 5.88 -7.96
C ILE A 121 7.69 7.26 -8.63
N LEU A 122 7.69 8.35 -7.85
CA LEU A 122 7.71 9.71 -8.41
C LEU A 122 8.93 9.97 -9.29
N LYS A 123 10.12 9.50 -8.88
CA LYS A 123 11.36 9.65 -9.65
C LYS A 123 11.33 8.92 -11.01
N ARG A 124 10.44 7.95 -11.18
CA ARG A 124 10.26 7.18 -12.43
C ARG A 124 9.14 7.73 -13.31
N ALA A 125 8.32 8.66 -12.81
CA ALA A 125 7.18 9.21 -13.54
C ALA A 125 7.63 10.07 -14.71
N LEU A 126 7.02 9.87 -15.88
CA LEU A 126 7.38 10.62 -17.10
C LEU A 126 6.66 11.96 -17.22
N ASN A 127 5.48 12.09 -16.61
CA ASN A 127 4.69 13.32 -16.63
C ASN A 127 5.08 14.31 -15.53
N LEU A 128 6.01 13.95 -14.63
CA LEU A 128 6.49 14.83 -13.57
C LEU A 128 7.87 15.38 -13.93
N ASN A 129 8.02 16.70 -13.86
CA ASN A 129 9.29 17.38 -14.06
C ASN A 129 10.05 17.54 -12.73
N LYS A 130 11.25 18.16 -12.79
CA LYS A 130 12.10 18.35 -11.61
C LYS A 130 11.50 19.28 -10.57
N ASP A 131 10.76 20.29 -11.00
CA ASP A 131 10.08 21.24 -10.11
C ASP A 131 8.89 20.57 -9.42
N ASP A 132 8.10 19.77 -10.14
CA ASP A 132 6.99 19.00 -9.53
C ASP A 132 7.50 18.06 -8.44
N LEU A 133 8.61 17.35 -8.72
CA LEU A 133 9.25 16.47 -7.75
C LEU A 133 9.79 17.27 -6.55
N ARG A 134 10.40 18.43 -6.80
CA ARG A 134 10.94 19.28 -5.74
C ARG A 134 9.82 19.78 -4.82
N GLU A 135 8.72 20.26 -5.39
CA GLU A 135 7.54 20.71 -4.67
C GLU A 135 6.98 19.61 -3.77
N THR A 136 6.73 18.40 -4.29
CA THR A 136 6.25 17.29 -3.46
C THR A 136 7.23 16.89 -2.37
N LEU A 137 8.54 16.95 -2.62
CA LEU A 137 9.52 16.67 -1.56
C LEU A 137 9.56 17.78 -0.50
N GLU A 138 9.32 19.03 -0.86
CA GLU A 138 9.16 20.14 0.09
C GLU A 138 7.88 19.99 0.93
N GLU A 139 6.75 19.63 0.32
CA GLU A 139 5.50 19.33 1.01
C GLU A 139 5.67 18.15 1.99
N LEU A 140 6.35 17.09 1.54
CA LEU A 140 6.67 15.95 2.39
C LEU A 140 7.58 16.34 3.56
N ARG A 141 8.57 17.21 3.37
CA ARG A 141 9.41 17.74 4.47
C ARG A 141 8.59 18.53 5.48
N GLN A 142 7.56 19.24 5.04
CA GLN A 142 6.67 19.97 5.94
C GLN A 142 5.80 19.02 6.78
N GLN A 143 5.35 17.89 6.22
CA GLN A 143 4.49 16.94 6.93
C GLN A 143 5.28 15.91 7.75
N CYS A 144 6.41 15.43 7.23
CA CYS A 144 7.25 14.36 7.78
C CYS A 144 8.75 14.73 7.76
N PRO A 145 9.18 15.76 8.51
CA PRO A 145 10.54 16.32 8.41
C PRO A 145 11.66 15.31 8.64
N GLU A 146 11.48 14.37 9.57
CA GLU A 146 12.48 13.35 9.89
C GLU A 146 12.59 12.25 8.83
N TYR A 147 11.54 12.02 8.04
CA TYR A 147 11.43 10.87 7.13
C TYR A 147 11.47 11.25 5.64
N ALA A 148 11.35 12.55 5.34
CA ALA A 148 11.33 13.05 3.97
C ALA A 148 12.63 12.76 3.20
N ASP A 149 13.78 12.81 3.86
CA ASP A 149 15.10 12.61 3.25
C ASP A 149 15.70 11.20 3.48
N VAL A 150 15.01 10.36 4.24
CA VAL A 150 15.41 8.95 4.52
C VAL A 150 15.47 8.14 3.22
N LYS A 151 16.51 7.31 3.09
CA LYS A 151 16.73 6.40 1.96
C LYS A 151 16.33 4.97 2.30
N GLU A 152 16.39 4.11 1.29
CA GLU A 152 16.19 2.68 1.46
C GLU A 152 17.21 2.11 2.46
N GLY A 153 16.72 1.29 3.40
CA GLY A 153 17.53 0.72 4.48
C GLY A 153 17.76 1.64 5.69
N GLU A 154 17.37 2.92 5.61
CA GLU A 154 17.51 3.88 6.72
C GLU A 154 16.24 3.98 7.59
N CYS A 155 15.15 3.31 7.21
CA CYS A 155 13.94 3.25 8.02
C CYS A 155 14.15 2.44 9.32
N PRO A 156 13.45 2.79 10.41
CA PRO A 156 13.61 2.12 11.72
C PRO A 156 13.16 0.66 11.74
N PHE A 157 12.41 0.23 10.72
CA PHE A 157 11.90 -1.12 10.56
C PHE A 157 12.25 -1.65 9.18
N PRO A 158 12.51 -2.96 9.03
CA PRO A 158 12.74 -3.56 7.73
C PRO A 158 11.50 -3.41 6.84
N MET A 159 11.72 -3.41 5.52
CA MET A 159 10.63 -3.43 4.57
C MET A 159 9.81 -4.72 4.75
N PRO A 160 8.46 -4.66 4.76
CA PRO A 160 7.63 -5.85 4.90
C PRO A 160 7.90 -6.88 3.80
N ASP A 161 7.93 -8.16 4.16
CA ASP A 161 7.93 -9.23 3.16
C ASP A 161 6.53 -9.37 2.56
N ILE A 162 6.43 -9.18 1.24
CA ILE A 162 5.19 -9.27 0.48
C ILE A 162 5.23 -10.38 -0.58
N ALA A 163 6.16 -11.33 -0.49
CA ALA A 163 6.31 -12.40 -1.48
C ALA A 163 5.00 -13.17 -1.67
N GLU A 164 4.37 -13.62 -0.59
CA GLU A 164 3.09 -14.31 -0.63
C GLU A 164 1.98 -13.46 -1.27
N LYS A 165 1.92 -12.15 -0.92
CA LYS A 165 0.98 -11.21 -1.54
C LYS A 165 1.20 -11.12 -3.05
N LEU A 166 2.45 -11.04 -3.51
CA LEU A 166 2.77 -10.96 -4.93
C LEU A 166 2.38 -12.25 -5.66
N VAL A 167 2.65 -13.42 -5.09
CA VAL A 167 2.22 -14.72 -5.62
C VAL A 167 0.70 -14.75 -5.77
N ASN A 168 -0.02 -14.48 -4.66
CA ASN A 168 -1.47 -14.60 -4.61
C ASN A 168 -2.20 -13.59 -5.52
N SER A 169 -1.66 -12.38 -5.68
CA SER A 169 -2.37 -11.30 -6.40
C SER A 169 -1.86 -11.03 -7.82
N ARG A 170 -0.63 -11.44 -8.15
CA ARG A 170 -0.05 -11.24 -9.51
C ARG A 170 0.27 -12.55 -10.23
N GLY A 171 0.12 -13.70 -9.56
CA GLY A 171 0.49 -14.98 -10.14
C GLY A 171 1.98 -15.07 -10.42
N TYR A 172 2.81 -14.33 -9.68
CA TYR A 172 4.24 -14.62 -9.68
C TYR A 172 4.36 -16.07 -9.24
N GLU A 173 4.88 -16.93 -10.12
CA GLU A 173 5.26 -18.25 -9.71
C GLU A 173 6.23 -18.07 -8.54
N PHE A 174 6.12 -18.91 -7.51
CA PHE A 174 7.26 -19.07 -6.63
C PHE A 174 8.43 -19.37 -7.56
N VAL A 175 9.35 -18.42 -7.73
CA VAL A 175 10.72 -18.78 -7.99
C VAL A 175 11.14 -19.43 -6.68
N VAL A 176 10.71 -20.68 -6.52
CA VAL A 176 11.30 -21.60 -5.57
C VAL A 176 12.77 -21.43 -5.86
N MET A 177 13.57 -21.06 -4.86
CA MET A 177 14.97 -21.43 -4.91
C MET A 177 14.98 -22.96 -4.97
N GLU A 178 14.88 -23.51 -6.19
CA GLU A 178 14.55 -24.91 -6.53
C GLU A 178 15.53 -25.95 -5.95
N GLY A 179 16.61 -25.52 -5.28
CA GLY A 179 17.60 -26.41 -4.71
C GLY A 179 17.29 -26.99 -3.33
N SER A 180 16.43 -26.38 -2.50
CA SER A 180 16.39 -26.71 -1.05
C SER A 180 15.15 -27.47 -0.57
N TYR A 181 13.97 -27.20 -1.15
CA TYR A 181 12.73 -27.82 -0.65
C TYR A 181 12.53 -29.27 -1.11
N SER A 182 12.97 -29.62 -2.33
CA SER A 182 12.80 -30.97 -2.88
C SER A 182 13.67 -32.03 -2.18
N HIS A 183 14.78 -31.61 -1.55
CA HIS A 183 15.65 -32.53 -0.81
C HIS A 183 15.12 -32.82 0.60
N ASN A 184 14.44 -31.85 1.24
CA ASN A 184 13.91 -32.00 2.59
C ASN A 184 12.52 -32.62 2.64
N ALA A 185 11.68 -32.42 1.60
CA ALA A 185 10.35 -33.01 1.54
C ALA A 185 10.39 -34.55 1.46
N LYS A 186 11.29 -35.12 0.63
CA LYS A 186 11.47 -36.58 0.56
C LYS A 186 11.99 -37.19 1.87
N THR A 187 12.80 -36.45 2.60
CA THR A 187 13.36 -36.92 3.87
C THR A 187 12.29 -36.94 4.96
N LEU A 188 11.33 -36.01 4.95
CA LEU A 188 10.25 -35.92 5.93
C LEU A 188 9.02 -36.80 5.59
N GLU A 189 8.74 -37.03 4.31
CA GLU A 189 7.63 -37.90 3.87
C GLU A 189 7.88 -39.39 4.12
N THR A 190 9.15 -39.81 4.19
CA THR A 190 9.49 -41.22 4.45
C THR A 190 9.39 -41.58 5.93
N GLU A 191 9.35 -40.59 6.84
CA GLU A 191 9.35 -40.83 8.30
C GLU A 191 7.99 -40.66 8.99
N MET A 192 6.95 -40.11 8.33
CA MET A 192 5.67 -39.80 9.00
C MET A 192 4.46 -40.65 8.56
N HIS A 193 4.64 -41.72 7.79
CA HIS A 193 3.58 -42.70 7.52
C HIS A 193 3.79 -44.01 8.29
N VAL A 194 3.61 -43.94 9.61
CA VAL A 194 3.09 -45.07 10.41
C VAL A 194 2.01 -44.56 11.39
N GLU A 195 0.76 -44.80 10.98
CA GLU A 195 -0.48 -45.04 11.75
C GLU A 195 -1.11 -43.98 12.71
N LYS A 196 -2.22 -43.39 12.22
CA LYS A 196 -3.63 -43.57 12.69
C LYS A 196 -4.05 -43.08 14.10
N LYS A 197 -4.91 -42.05 14.15
CA LYS A 197 -6.38 -42.19 14.43
C LYS A 197 -7.13 -40.84 14.39
N ILE A 198 -8.35 -40.93 13.88
CA ILE A 198 -9.41 -39.94 13.73
C ILE A 198 -10.08 -39.66 15.08
N GLU A 199 -10.47 -38.41 15.36
CA GLU A 199 -11.81 -38.05 15.88
C GLU A 199 -12.12 -36.55 15.72
N ASP A 200 -13.39 -36.29 15.35
CA ASP A 200 -14.04 -35.02 14.98
C ASP A 200 -14.09 -33.98 16.10
N THR A 201 -14.10 -32.69 15.75
CA THR A 201 -15.17 -31.75 16.16
C THR A 201 -15.13 -30.42 15.39
N SER A 202 -16.31 -29.82 15.30
CA SER A 202 -16.80 -28.81 14.38
C SER A 202 -16.64 -27.34 14.83
N VAL A 203 -17.03 -26.45 13.91
CA VAL A 203 -17.60 -25.10 14.08
C VAL A 203 -16.69 -23.91 13.79
N GLY A 204 -17.13 -23.08 12.83
CA GLY A 204 -16.90 -21.63 12.83
C GLY A 204 -16.59 -21.02 11.46
N GLU A 205 -17.56 -20.93 10.56
CA GLU A 205 -17.50 -20.03 9.42
C GLU A 205 -17.67 -18.59 9.93
N ASP A 206 -16.67 -17.74 9.72
CA ASP A 206 -16.72 -16.31 9.99
C ASP A 206 -17.01 -15.61 8.66
N GLU A 207 -18.23 -15.08 8.53
CA GLU A 207 -18.70 -14.33 7.37
C GLU A 207 -17.87 -13.04 7.24
N GLY A 208 -17.04 -12.97 6.19
CA GLY A 208 -16.35 -11.76 5.80
C GLY A 208 -17.32 -10.80 5.12
N ASP A 209 -17.36 -9.55 5.58
CA ASP A 209 -17.96 -8.42 4.87
C ASP A 209 -17.29 -8.25 3.50
N ASP A 210 -17.86 -8.88 2.49
CA ASP A 210 -17.55 -8.76 1.08
C ASP A 210 -18.01 -7.39 0.58
N ASP A 211 -17.06 -6.47 0.39
CA ASP A 211 -17.29 -5.17 -0.23
C ASP A 211 -17.32 -5.27 -1.77
N GLY A 212 -18.00 -6.27 -2.32
CA GLY A 212 -18.85 -6.15 -3.50
C GLY A 212 -18.20 -5.59 -4.77
N TYR A 213 -16.89 -5.77 -4.98
CA TYR A 213 -16.25 -5.50 -6.26
C TYR A 213 -16.34 -6.76 -7.15
N GLN A 214 -17.48 -6.94 -7.82
CA GLN A 214 -17.59 -7.91 -8.91
C GLN A 214 -16.78 -7.42 -10.12
N LEU A 215 -15.73 -8.16 -10.45
CA LEU A 215 -15.01 -7.99 -11.71
C LEU A 215 -15.98 -8.29 -12.88
N PRO A 216 -15.99 -7.47 -13.96
CA PRO A 216 -16.85 -7.73 -15.10
C PRO A 216 -16.45 -9.05 -15.81
N PRO A 217 -17.41 -9.81 -16.35
CA PRO A 217 -17.14 -11.07 -17.02
C PRO A 217 -16.32 -10.84 -18.30
N TYR A 218 -15.27 -11.64 -18.47
CA TYR A 218 -14.52 -11.75 -19.71
C TYR A 218 -15.40 -12.39 -20.79
N ASN A 219 -15.77 -11.61 -21.82
CA ASN A 219 -16.30 -12.16 -23.05
C ASN A 219 -15.13 -12.41 -24.02
N HIS A 220 -14.96 -13.67 -24.41
CA HIS A 220 -14.14 -14.09 -25.54
C HIS A 220 -14.88 -13.89 -26.87
#